data_AF-A0A525WQN6-F1
#
_entry.id   AF-A0A525WQN6-F1
#
_cell.length_a   1.000
_cell.length_b   1.000
_cell.length_c   1.000
_cell.angle_alpha   90.00
_cell.angle_beta   90.00
_cell.angle_gamma   90.00
#
_symmetry.space_group_name_H-M   'P 1'
#
loop_
_entity.id
_entity.type
_entity.pdbx_description
1 polymer ?
#
loop_
_entity_poly.entity_id
_entity_poly.type
_entity_poly.pdbx_seq_one_letter_code
_entity_poly.pdbx_strand_id
1 'polypeptide(L)' 'MQRAGRKPGEPIYLKRHMLGLTLAVVSPILLPLLYHRYIGPLSFATQFIAALLIALIGSLVLYFTYRSSAQNEP' A
#
# COMPACT_ATOMS: atom_id res chain seq x y z
N MET A 1 1.44 3.73 40.42
CA MET A 1 0.97 4.13 39.07
C MET A 1 1.66 3.27 38.03
N GLN A 2 1.03 2.17 37.59
CA GLN A 2 1.56 1.40 36.47
C GLN A 2 1.20 2.15 35.18
N ARG A 3 2.17 2.78 34.53
CA ARG A 3 2.02 3.12 33.11
C ARG A 3 2.03 1.79 32.36
N ALA A 4 0.90 1.40 31.79
CA ALA A 4 0.83 0.26 30.89
C ALA A 4 1.72 0.55 29.67
N GLY A 5 3.01 0.22 29.81
CA GLY A 5 3.94 0.16 28.69
C GLY A 5 3.45 -0.93 27.74
N ARG A 6 3.23 -0.57 26.48
CA ARG A 6 2.84 -1.51 25.42
C ARG A 6 3.77 -2.71 25.39
N LYS A 7 3.21 -3.89 25.16
CA LYS A 7 4.00 -5.11 25.03
C LYS A 7 4.82 -5.02 23.73
N PRO A 8 6.13 -5.33 23.76
CA PRO A 8 6.91 -5.51 22.55
C PRO A 8 6.22 -6.59 21.69
N GLY A 9 5.86 -6.26 20.45
CA GLY A 9 5.14 -7.18 19.56
C GLY A 9 3.61 -7.09 19.58
N GLU A 10 2.99 -6.13 20.28
CA GLU A 10 1.57 -5.87 20.06
C GLU A 10 1.35 -5.33 18.63
N PRO A 11 0.47 -5.95 17.81
CA PRO A 11 0.25 -5.58 16.41
C PRO A 11 -0.56 -4.28 16.28
N ILE A 12 0.01 -3.17 16.76
CA ILE A 12 -0.63 -1.84 16.82
C ILE A 12 -0.89 -1.30 15.39
N TYR A 13 -0.24 -1.88 14.38
CA TYR A 13 -0.35 -1.43 12.99
C TYR A 13 -0.74 -2.53 12.00
N LEU A 14 -0.96 -3.78 12.41
CA LEU A 14 -1.16 -4.90 11.47
C LEU A 14 -2.41 -4.71 10.59
N LYS A 15 -3.54 -4.29 11.17
CA LYS A 15 -4.77 -4.05 10.37
C LYS A 15 -4.58 -2.93 9.34
N ARG A 16 -3.93 -1.84 9.71
CA ARG A 16 -3.67 -0.70 8.81
C ARG A 16 -2.63 -1.06 7.76
N HIS A 17 -1.63 -1.85 8.13
CA HIS A 17 -0.62 -2.39 7.23
C HIS A 17 -1.25 -3.30 6.18
N MET A 18 -2.07 -4.25 6.61
CA MET A 18 -2.80 -5.14 5.71
C MET A 18 -3.73 -4.37 4.78
N LEU A 19 -4.45 -3.35 5.28
CA LEU A 19 -5.28 -2.50 4.42
C LEU A 19 -4.46 -1.73 3.37
N GLY A 20 -3.35 -1.10 3.79
CA GLY A 20 -2.45 -0.41 2.87
C GLY A 20 -1.86 -1.36 1.83
N LEU A 21 -1.47 -2.57 2.26
CA LEU A 21 -0.95 -3.61 1.38
C LEU A 21 -2.01 -4.07 0.37
N THR A 22 -3.23 -4.36 0.82
CA THR A 22 -4.33 -4.73 -0.07
C THR A 22 -4.58 -3.63 -1.10
N LEU A 23 -4.60 -2.36 -0.69
CA LEU A 23 -4.76 -1.24 -1.62
C LEU A 23 -3.61 -1.15 -2.62
N ALA A 24 -2.36 -1.31 -2.18
CA ALA A 24 -1.19 -1.28 -3.05
C ALA A 24 -1.16 -2.43 -4.06
N VAL A 25 -1.73 -3.59 -3.73
CA VAL A 25 -1.82 -4.75 -4.63
C VAL A 25 -2.98 -4.62 -5.61
N VAL A 26 -4.13 -4.13 -5.16
CA VAL A 26 -5.35 -4.07 -5.99
C VAL A 26 -5.36 -2.85 -6.91
N SER A 27 -4.89 -1.69 -6.43
CA SER A 27 -4.96 -0.43 -7.17
C SER A 27 -4.24 -0.40 -8.54
N PRO A 28 -3.07 -1.05 -8.75
CA PRO A 28 -2.40 -1.09 -10.05
C PRO A 28 -3.25 -1.72 -11.15
N ILE A 29 -4.17 -2.62 -10.78
CA ILE A 29 -5.06 -3.32 -11.71
C ILE A 29 -6.39 -2.59 -11.79
N LEU A 30 -6.97 -2.24 -10.64
CA LEU A 30 -8.32 -1.68 -10.58
C LEU A 30 -8.38 -0.29 -11.21
N LEU A 31 -7.41 0.59 -10.94
CA LEU A 31 -7.47 1.99 -11.39
C LEU A 31 -7.37 2.13 -12.92
N PRO A 32 -6.41 1.47 -13.62
CA PRO A 32 -6.36 1.56 -15.08
C PRO A 32 -7.59 0.94 -15.75
N LEU A 33 -8.13 -0.15 -15.21
CA LEU A 33 -9.34 -0.79 -15.74
C LEU A 33 -10.58 0.08 -15.55
N LEU A 34 -10.76 0.69 -14.38
CA LEU A 34 -11.85 1.61 -14.12
C LEU A 34 -11.77 2.84 -15.04
N TYR A 35 -10.56 3.40 -15.23
CA TYR A 35 -10.36 4.50 -16.17
C TYR A 35 -10.75 4.09 -17.59
N HIS A 36 -10.25 2.95 -18.06
CA HIS A 36 -10.57 2.43 -19.40
C HIS A 36 -12.09 2.25 -19.59
N ARG A 37 -12.79 1.77 -18.55
CA ARG A 37 -14.23 1.50 -18.59
C ARG A 37 -15.10 2.76 -18.57
N TYR A 38 -14.73 3.77 -17.80
CA TYR A 38 -15.62 4.91 -17.50
C TYR A 38 -15.21 6.25 -18.12
N ILE A 39 -13.92 6.44 -18.47
CA ILE A 39 -13.41 7.74 -18.95
C ILE A 39 -13.04 7.64 -20.43
N GLY A 40 -12.28 6.63 -20.82
CA GLY A 40 -11.94 6.44 -22.23
C GLY A 40 -10.93 5.31 -22.46
N PRO A 41 -10.89 4.78 -23.69
CA PRO A 41 -10.10 3.60 -24.00
C PRO A 41 -8.59 3.89 -23.88
N LEU A 42 -7.96 3.25 -22.91
CA LEU A 42 -6.51 3.18 -22.79
C LEU A 42 -5.91 2.07 -23.65
N SER A 43 -4.82 2.37 -24.35
CA SER A 43 -3.99 1.36 -25.00
C SER A 43 -3.37 0.40 -23.96
N PHE A 44 -2.98 -0.81 -24.40
CA PHE A 44 -2.30 -1.77 -23.54
C PHE A 44 -1.03 -1.18 -22.91
N ALA A 45 -0.18 -0.51 -23.71
CA ALA A 45 1.06 0.09 -23.22
C ALA A 45 0.78 1.14 -22.12
N THR A 46 -0.25 1.96 -22.30
CA THR A 46 -0.65 2.96 -21.31
C THR A 46 -1.14 2.30 -20.02
N GLN A 47 -1.97 1.26 -20.11
CA GLN A 47 -2.45 0.51 -18.94
C GLN A 47 -1.28 -0.14 -18.18
N PHE A 48 -0.35 -0.75 -18.91
CA PHE A 48 0.82 -1.40 -18.34
C PHE A 48 1.73 -0.40 -17.60
N ILE A 49 2.06 0.74 -18.23
CA ILE A 49 2.87 1.78 -17.60
C ILE A 49 2.14 2.36 -16.38
N ALA A 50 0.85 2.63 -16.47
CA ALA A 50 0.06 3.13 -15.34
C ALA A 50 0.07 2.15 -14.16
N ALA A 51 -0.12 0.86 -14.43
CA ALA A 51 -0.05 -0.19 -13.40
C ALA A 51 1.32 -0.20 -12.70
N LEU A 52 2.42 -0.14 -13.47
CA LEU A 52 3.78 -0.08 -12.91
C LEU A 52 3.99 1.15 -12.03
N LEU A 53 3.56 2.33 -12.48
CA LEU A 53 3.68 3.56 -11.70
C LEU A 53 2.88 3.51 -10.40
N ILE A 54 1.63 3.02 -10.46
CA ILE A 54 0.79 2.89 -9.26
C ILE A 54 1.42 1.90 -8.27
N ALA A 55 1.91 0.76 -8.75
CA ALA A 55 2.57 -0.24 -7.91
C ALA A 55 3.84 0.31 -7.25
N LEU A 56 4.65 1.06 -8.00
CA LEU A 56 5.86 1.71 -7.49
C LEU A 56 5.52 2.72 -6.39
N ILE A 57 4.57 3.62 -6.64
CA ILE A 57 4.14 4.63 -5.66
C ILE A 57 3.55 3.97 -4.43
N GLY A 58 2.66 2.98 -4.60
CA GLY A 58 2.06 2.24 -3.49
C GLY A 58 3.12 1.55 -2.62
N SER A 59 4.08 0.88 -3.25
CA SER A 59 5.21 0.24 -2.57
C SER A 59 6.07 1.24 -1.81
N LEU A 60 6.32 2.41 -2.40
CA LEU A 60 7.13 3.47 -1.79
C LEU A 60 6.42 4.08 -0.56
N VAL A 61 5.11 4.33 -0.67
CA VAL A 61 4.29 4.81 0.46
C VAL A 61 4.29 3.80 1.59
N LEU A 62 4.12 2.50 1.28
CA LEU A 62 4.20 1.44 2.28
C LEU A 62 5.59 1.41 2.94
N TYR A 63 6.65 1.46 2.13
CA TYR A 63 8.02 1.45 2.63
C TYR A 63 8.24 2.58 3.64
N PHE A 64 7.96 3.83 3.27
CA PHE A 64 8.18 4.96 4.18
C PHE A 64 7.27 4.94 5.41
N THR A 65 6.01 4.51 5.25
CA THR A 65 5.04 4.46 6.36
C THR A 65 5.41 3.41 7.40
N TYR A 66 5.98 2.28 6.97
CA TYR A 66 6.25 1.14 7.83
C TYR A 66 7.75 0.90 8.10
N ARG A 67 8.65 1.71 7.54
CA ARG A 67 10.09 1.67 7.80
C ARG A 67 10.44 1.76 9.29
N SER A 68 9.75 2.63 10.02
CA SER A 68 9.95 2.76 11.47
C SER A 68 9.47 1.52 12.24
N SER A 69 8.50 0.79 11.71
CA SER A 69 8.04 -0.48 12.29
C SER A 69 9.13 -1.56 12.18
N ALA A 70 9.85 -1.62 11.05
CA ALA A 70 10.93 -2.59 10.82
C ALA A 70 12.22 -2.28 11.60
N GLN A 71 12.41 -1.03 12.05
CA GLN A 71 13.57 -0.61 12.84
C GLN A 71 13.34 -0.70 14.36
N ASN A 72 12.12 -1.01 14.80
CA ASN A 72 11.75 -1.13 16.21
C ASN A 72 11.74 -2.59 16.71
N GLU A 73 12.28 -3.54 15.96
CA GLU A 73 12.56 -4.89 16.46
C GLU A 73 13.91 -4.87 17.22
N PRO A 74 13.96 -5.25 18.51
CA PRO A 74 15.17 -5.30 19.32
C PRO A 74 16.10 -6.47 18.96
#